data_AF-A0AAQ2Y3Y7-F1
#
_entry.id   AF-A0AAQ2Y3Y7-F1
#
_cell.length_a   1.000
_cell.length_b   1.000
_cell.length_c   1.000
_cell.angle_alpha   90.00
_cell.angle_beta   90.00
_cell.angle_gamma   90.00
#
_symmetry.space_group_name_H-M   'P 1'
#
loop_
_entity.id
_entity.type
_entity.pdbx_description
1 polymer ?
#
loop_
_entity_poly.entity_id
_entity_poly.type
_entity_poly.pdbx_seq_one_letter_code
_entity_poly.pdbx_strand_id
1 'polypeptide(L)'
;MTKRLKNSEYASIRGREKRLDAEEKAHQDGVPVLSQPPLFSHDATLQSYFNAAWNSVTPCDISMHLRETKTTEGADLVSKIRNFKECHFR
;
A
#
# COMPACT_ATOMS: atom_id res chain seq x y z
N MET A 1 -18.65 13.94 -13.15
CA MET A 1 -19.24 14.03 -11.79
C MET A 1 -18.58 12.98 -10.92
N THR A 2 -17.84 13.36 -9.89
CA THR A 2 -17.26 12.42 -8.92
C THR A 2 -18.39 11.82 -8.08
N LYS A 3 -18.53 10.50 -8.10
CA LYS A 3 -19.54 9.79 -7.32
C LYS A 3 -19.20 9.90 -5.83
N ARG A 4 -20.13 10.42 -5.02
CA ARG A 4 -19.98 10.44 -3.56
C ARG A 4 -20.06 9.01 -3.03
N LEU A 5 -19.03 8.58 -2.31
CA LEU A 5 -18.99 7.28 -1.64
C LEU A 5 -19.93 7.25 -0.43
N LYS A 6 -20.43 6.07 -0.09
CA LYS A 6 -21.09 5.85 1.20
C LYS A 6 -20.07 5.90 2.34
N ASN A 7 -20.49 6.30 3.52
CA ASN A 7 -19.59 6.39 4.68
C ASN A 7 -18.95 5.03 5.03
N SER A 8 -19.69 3.93 4.88
CA SER A 8 -19.16 2.58 5.10
C SER A 8 -18.10 2.18 4.08
N GLU A 9 -18.32 2.47 2.79
CA GLU A 9 -17.34 2.26 1.73
C GLU A 9 -16.07 3.08 1.99
N TYR A 10 -16.25 4.34 2.39
CA TYR A 10 -15.14 5.22 2.75
C TYR A 10 -14.36 4.67 3.95
N ALA A 11 -15.03 4.22 5.01
CA ALA A 11 -14.38 3.63 6.18
C ALA A 11 -13.57 2.37 5.82
N SER A 12 -14.12 1.51 4.96
CA SER A 12 -13.41 0.32 4.49
C SER A 12 -12.17 0.67 3.65
N ILE A 13 -12.28 1.62 2.71
CA ILE A 13 -11.14 2.07 1.90
C ILE A 13 -10.04 2.61 2.82
N ARG A 14 -10.40 3.48 3.78
CA ARG A 14 -9.44 4.06 4.73
C ARG A 14 -8.80 3.03 5.65
N GLY A 15 -9.52 1.96 6.01
CA GLY A 15 -8.99 0.85 6.80
C GLY A 15 -7.84 0.14 6.09
N ARG A 16 -8.02 -0.17 4.80
CA ARG A 16 -6.96 -0.80 3.99
C ARG A 16 -5.78 0.14 3.76
N GLU A 17 -6.06 1.37 3.33
CA GLU A 17 -5.02 2.40 3.10
C GLU A 17 -4.14 2.57 4.34
N LYS A 18 -4.74 2.81 5.51
CA LYS A 18 -3.97 3.01 6.74
C LYS A 18 -3.15 1.78 7.14
N ARG A 19 -3.63 0.56 6.87
CA ARG A 19 -2.85 -0.65 7.15
C ARG A 19 -1.64 -0.72 6.24
N LEU A 20 -1.82 -0.48 4.94
CA LEU A 20 -0.73 -0.50 3.95
C LEU A 20 0.31 0.60 4.24
N ASP A 21 -0.12 1.81 4.57
CA ASP A 21 0.78 2.91 4.97
C ASP A 21 1.59 2.55 6.23
N ALA A 22 0.99 1.82 7.18
CA ALA A 22 1.69 1.38 8.38
C ALA A 22 2.75 0.32 8.05
N GLU A 23 2.44 -0.60 7.14
CA GLU A 23 3.39 -1.62 6.65
C GLU A 23 4.54 -0.97 5.86
N GLU A 24 4.26 0.08 5.07
CA GLU A 24 5.29 0.85 4.39
C GLU A 24 6.24 1.52 5.40
N LYS A 25 5.70 2.19 6.42
CA LYS A 25 6.51 2.79 7.49
C LYS A 25 7.29 1.75 8.28
N ALA A 26 6.70 0.58 8.52
CA ALA A 26 7.41 -0.52 9.16
C ALA A 26 8.59 -1.01 8.33
N HIS A 27 8.41 -1.09 7.02
CA HIS A 27 9.46 -1.46 6.10
C HIS A 27 10.55 -0.38 5.98
N GLN A 28 10.19 0.91 5.98
CA GLN A 28 11.14 2.02 5.80
C GLN A 28 11.87 2.41 7.09
N ASP A 29 11.13 2.58 8.18
CA ASP A 29 11.61 3.17 9.43
C ASP A 29 11.80 2.12 10.55
N GLY A 30 11.42 0.86 10.31
CA GLY A 30 11.50 -0.22 11.31
C GLY A 30 10.44 -0.12 12.42
N VAL A 31 9.44 0.75 12.27
CA VAL A 31 8.36 0.92 13.26
C VAL A 31 7.37 -0.25 13.19
N PRO A 32 7.12 -1.01 14.26
CA PRO A 32 6.22 -2.14 14.19
C PRO A 32 4.78 -1.73 13.88
N VAL A 33 4.11 -2.48 13.00
CA VAL A 33 2.69 -2.28 12.71
C VAL A 33 1.83 -2.69 13.91
N LEU A 34 0.86 -1.86 14.25
CA LEU A 34 -0.09 -2.16 15.31
C LEU A 34 -0.88 -3.44 14.99
N SER A 35 -0.92 -4.35 15.97
CA SER A 35 -1.71 -5.58 15.86
C SER A 35 -3.21 -5.28 15.85
N GLN A 36 -3.64 -4.25 16.58
CA GLN A 36 -5.02 -3.79 16.61
C GLN A 36 -5.24 -2.58 15.70
N PRO A 37 -6.38 -2.50 14.99
CA PRO A 37 -6.72 -1.32 14.22
C PRO A 37 -6.85 -0.08 15.12
N PRO A 38 -6.33 1.09 14.70
CA PRO A 38 -6.49 2.33 15.46
C PRO A 38 -7.94 2.84 15.42
N LEU A 39 -8.26 3.74 16.35
CA LEU A 39 -9.52 4.47 16.32
C LEU A 39 -9.58 5.35 15.06
N PHE A 40 -10.65 5.17 14.29
CA PHE A 40 -10.96 5.91 13.06
C PHE A 40 -12.24 6.73 13.20
N SER A 41 -13.26 6.20 13.87
CA SER A 41 -14.53 6.87 14.11
C SER A 41 -15.09 6.52 15.48
N HIS A 42 -15.80 7.47 16.10
CA HIS A 42 -16.60 7.20 17.30
C HIS A 42 -17.92 6.49 16.99
N ASP A 43 -18.33 6.50 15.72
CA ASP A 43 -19.45 5.68 15.26
C ASP A 43 -19.02 4.20 15.20
N ALA A 44 -19.65 3.37 16.02
CA ALA A 44 -19.30 1.96 16.17
C ALA A 44 -19.44 1.17 14.86
N THR A 45 -20.41 1.52 14.02
CA THR A 45 -20.62 0.86 12.73
C THR A 45 -19.50 1.21 11.76
N LEU A 46 -19.14 2.48 11.63
CA LEU A 46 -18.01 2.90 10.79
C LEU A 46 -16.69 2.36 11.30
N GLN A 47 -16.49 2.34 12.62
CA GLN A 47 -15.30 1.72 13.22
C GLN A 47 -15.24 0.22 12.92
N SER A 48 -16.37 -0.49 12.95
CA SER A 48 -16.42 -1.91 12.60
C SER A 48 -16.02 -2.16 11.14
N TYR A 49 -16.49 -1.35 10.19
CA TYR A 49 -16.08 -1.46 8.78
C TYR A 49 -14.59 -1.18 8.59
N PHE A 50 -14.07 -0.15 9.26
CA PHE A 50 -12.64 0.16 9.27
C PHE A 50 -11.82 -1.01 9.83
N ASN A 51 -12.23 -1.57 10.97
CA ASN A 51 -11.54 -2.69 11.62
C ASN A 51 -11.51 -3.93 10.73
N ALA A 52 -12.64 -4.27 10.11
CA ALA A 52 -12.71 -5.39 9.18
C ALA A 52 -11.76 -5.19 7.99
N ALA A 53 -11.73 -3.98 7.44
CA ALA A 53 -10.89 -3.66 6.30
C ALA A 53 -9.40 -3.64 6.65
N TRP A 54 -9.01 -3.09 7.81
CA TRP A 54 -7.63 -3.16 8.31
C TRP A 54 -7.12 -4.60 8.40
N ASN A 55 -7.94 -5.50 8.93
CA ASN A 55 -7.58 -6.91 9.09
C ASN A 55 -7.69 -7.75 7.81
N SER A 56 -8.32 -7.21 6.76
CA SER A 56 -8.47 -7.91 5.47
C SER A 56 -7.23 -7.83 4.58
N VAL A 57 -6.26 -6.97 4.91
CA VAL A 57 -5.05 -6.79 4.11
C VAL A 57 -4.19 -8.04 4.20
N THR A 58 -3.89 -8.62 3.05
CA THR A 58 -3.11 -9.86 2.94
C THR A 58 -1.62 -9.57 2.76
N PRO A 59 -0.74 -10.54 3.02
CA PRO A 59 0.69 -10.42 2.68
C PRO A 59 0.94 -10.11 1.19
N CYS A 60 0.06 -10.58 0.31
CA CYS A 60 0.12 -10.27 -1.12
C CYS A 60 -0.14 -8.79 -1.38
N ASP A 61 -1.19 -8.22 -0.78
CA ASP A 61 -1.50 -6.78 -0.87
C ASP A 61 -0.30 -5.93 -0.39
N ILE A 62 0.31 -6.32 0.72
CA ILE A 62 1.48 -5.63 1.29
C ILE A 62 2.66 -5.70 0.31
N SER A 63 2.98 -6.89 -0.20
CA SER A 63 4.06 -7.08 -1.16
C SER A 63 3.87 -6.27 -2.44
N MET A 64 2.65 -6.22 -2.98
CA MET A 64 2.33 -5.39 -4.15
C MET A 64 2.50 -3.90 -3.84
N HIS A 65 1.96 -3.43 -2.72
CA HIS A 65 2.05 -2.04 -2.31
C HIS A 65 3.51 -1.58 -2.13
N LEU A 66 4.35 -2.39 -1.50
CA LEU A 66 5.79 -2.11 -1.33
C LEU A 66 6.59 -2.17 -2.64
N ARG A 67 6.10 -2.88 -3.66
CA ARG A 67 6.73 -2.97 -4.99
C ARG A 67 6.35 -1.78 -5.86
N GLU A 68 5.09 -1.35 -5.82
CA GLU A 68 4.60 -0.18 -6.56
C GLU A 68 5.31 1.11 -6.13
N THR A 69 5.69 1.23 -4.87
CA THR A 69 6.49 2.37 -4.38
C THR A 69 7.96 2.35 -4.86
N LYS A 70 8.47 1.20 -5.33
CA LYS A 70 9.88 0.99 -5.72
C LYS A 70 10.14 0.84 -7.22
N THR A 71 9.19 1.14 -8.10
CA THR A 71 9.45 1.14 -9.56
C THR A 71 10.27 2.35 -10.00
N THR A 72 11.53 2.39 -9.59
CA THR A 72 12.61 3.14 -10.26
C THR A 72 13.63 2.18 -10.90
N GLU A 73 13.72 0.93 -10.44
CA GLU A 73 14.76 -0.02 -10.89
C GLU A 73 14.47 -0.70 -12.24
N GLY A 74 13.19 -0.92 -12.58
CA GLY A 74 12.82 -1.59 -13.84
C GLY A 74 13.24 -0.81 -15.10
N ALA A 75 13.14 0.52 -15.05
CA ALA A 75 13.61 1.40 -16.13
C ALA A 75 15.14 1.47 -16.21
N ASP A 76 15.84 1.36 -15.08
CA ASP A 76 17.30 1.33 -14.99
C ASP A 76 17.89 0.03 -15.57
N LEU A 77 17.25 -1.12 -15.31
CA LEU A 77 17.67 -2.42 -15.85
C LEU A 77 17.58 -2.48 -17.39
N VAL A 78 16.49 -2.00 -17.98
CA VAL A 78 16.34 -1.94 -19.45
C VAL A 78 17.36 -0.98 -20.06
N SER A 79 17.61 0.15 -19.40
CA SER A 79 18.62 1.12 -19.81
C SER A 79 20.04 0.56 -19.75
N LYS A 80 20.38 -0.21 -18.70
CA LYS A 80 21.67 -0.93 -18.58
C LYS A 80 21.85 -1.98 -19.66
N ILE A 81 20.82 -2.77 -19.97
CA ILE A 81 20.85 -3.77 -21.06
C ILE A 81 21.09 -3.07 -22.40
N ARG A 82 20.41 -1.94 -22.66
CA ARG A 82 20.58 -1.16 -23.90
C ARG A 82 22.02 -0.65 -24.04
N ASN A 83 22.55 -0.02 -22.98
CA ASN A 83 23.92 0.52 -22.98
C ASN A 83 24.97 -0.59 -23.19
N PHE A 84 24.80 -1.75 -22.56
CA PHE A 84 25.69 -2.89 -22.76
C PHE A 84 25.68 -3.37 -24.22
N LYS A 85 24.50 -3.40 -24.86
CA LYS A 85 24.35 -3.81 -26.25
C LYS A 85 25.06 -2.86 -27.23
N GLU A 86 24.95 -1.55 -27.00
CA GLU A 86 25.59 -0.52 -27.82
C GLU A 86 27.12 -0.50 -27.70
N CYS A 87 27.66 -0.85 -26.52
CA CYS A 87 29.10 -0.91 -26.29
C CYS A 87 29.77 -2.19 -26.84
N HIS A 88 29.09 -3.34 -26.77
CA HIS A 88 29.72 -4.64 -27.05
C HIS A 88 29.41 -5.26 -28.42
N PHE A 89 28.31 -4.89 -29.06
CA PHE A 89 27.88 -5.50 -30.34
C PHE A 89 27.97 -4.51 -31.51
N ARG A 90 29.06 -3.73 -31.58
CA ARG A 90 29.38 -2.95 -32.79
C ARG A 90 29.76 -3.84 -33.96
#